data_AF-A0A8F2SIK8-F1
#
_entry.id   AF-A0A8F2SIK8-F1
#
_cell.length_a   1.000
_cell.length_b   1.000
_cell.length_c   1.000
_cell.angle_alpha   90.00
_cell.angle_beta   90.00
_cell.angle_gamma   90.00
#
_symmetry.space_group_name_H-M   'P 1'
#
loop_
_entity.id
_entity.type
_entity.pdbx_description
1 polymer ?
#
loop_
_entity_poly.entity_id
_entity_poly.type
_entity_poly.pdbx_seq_one_letter_code
_entity_poly.pdbx_strand_id
1 'polypeptide(L)'
;MTQQYVKDVMIGQRKLLSSNTFIIPKGEMCDFKLNISDDENEFNFPIRIAFDDDGGSTQSVEFKPDPSSSSMKMILHNWNNPLGSALKEFYPIVNIENRTTIEMLMVNKRLGDVNELVIQFWRKVEMS
;
A
#
# COMPACT_ATOMS: atom_id res chain seq x y z
N MET A 1 -6.75 0.50 -30.79
CA MET A 1 -6.03 -0.31 -29.78
C MET A 1 -7.06 -0.84 -28.82
N THR A 2 -7.23 -2.17 -28.74
CA THR A 2 -8.12 -2.80 -27.78
C THR A 2 -7.37 -2.93 -26.47
N GLN A 3 -7.73 -2.14 -25.46
CA GLN A 3 -7.13 -2.24 -24.14
C GLN A 3 -7.72 -3.49 -23.48
N GLN A 4 -6.90 -4.52 -23.25
CA GLN A 4 -7.30 -5.68 -22.47
C GLN A 4 -7.25 -5.30 -21.00
N TYR A 5 -8.39 -5.42 -20.31
CA TYR A 5 -8.45 -5.27 -18.86
C TYR A 5 -8.44 -6.65 -18.22
N VAL A 6 -7.58 -6.83 -17.23
CA VAL A 6 -7.62 -8.01 -16.37
C VAL A 6 -8.66 -7.75 -15.27
N LYS A 7 -9.64 -8.63 -15.16
CA LYS A 7 -10.74 -8.58 -14.20
C LYS A 7 -10.66 -9.79 -13.26
N ASP A 8 -11.15 -9.63 -12.03
CA ASP A 8 -11.26 -10.71 -11.03
C ASP A 8 -9.93 -11.44 -10.75
N VAL A 9 -8.85 -10.68 -10.58
CA VAL A 9 -7.53 -11.24 -10.23
C VAL A 9 -7.56 -11.84 -8.83
N MET A 10 -7.14 -13.10 -8.71
CA MET A 10 -7.05 -13.84 -7.46
C MET A 10 -5.63 -14.38 -7.23
N ILE A 11 -5.15 -14.31 -5.99
CA ILE A 11 -3.94 -15.03 -5.52
C ILE A 11 -4.30 -15.79 -4.24
N GLY A 12 -4.40 -17.12 -4.32
CA GLY A 12 -4.92 -17.92 -3.22
C GLY A 12 -6.33 -17.46 -2.82
N GLN A 13 -6.52 -17.14 -1.54
CA GLN A 13 -7.79 -16.62 -0.98
C GLN A 13 -7.92 -15.10 -1.06
N ARG A 14 -7.17 -14.43 -1.95
CA ARG A 14 -7.11 -12.96 -2.01
C ARG A 14 -7.57 -12.45 -3.35
N LYS A 15 -8.53 -11.53 -3.34
CA LYS A 15 -9.00 -10.81 -4.52
C LYS A 15 -8.31 -9.45 -4.62
N LEU A 16 -7.72 -9.15 -5.76
CA LEU A 16 -7.14 -7.82 -6.02
C LEU A 16 -8.28 -6.79 -6.04
N LEU A 17 -8.12 -5.71 -5.28
CA LEU A 17 -9.02 -4.56 -5.30
C LEU A 17 -8.49 -3.48 -6.22
N SER A 18 -7.20 -3.14 -6.08
CA SER A 18 -6.54 -2.15 -6.92
C SER A 18 -5.02 -2.34 -6.92
N SER A 19 -4.37 -1.82 -7.97
CA SER A 19 -2.93 -1.74 -8.10
C SER A 19 -2.60 -0.35 -8.60
N ASN A 20 -1.87 0.42 -7.81
CA ASN A 20 -1.54 1.81 -8.10
C ASN A 20 -0.03 1.99 -8.11
N THR A 21 0.46 2.81 -9.03
CA THR A 21 1.87 3.21 -9.09
C THR A 21 1.97 4.69 -8.77
N PHE A 22 2.80 5.03 -7.81
CA PHE A 22 3.10 6.38 -7.38
C PHE A 22 4.57 6.69 -7.66
N ILE A 23 4.80 7.88 -8.22
CA ILE A 23 6.15 8.41 -8.46
C ILE A 23 6.36 9.54 -7.44
N ILE A 24 7.19 9.30 -6.42
CA ILE A 24 7.31 10.16 -5.24
C ILE A 24 8.75 10.70 -5.15
N PRO A 25 8.97 12.01 -5.38
CA PRO A 25 10.28 12.63 -5.21
C PRO A 25 10.81 12.52 -3.77
N LYS A 26 12.14 12.50 -3.62
CA LYS A 26 12.79 12.52 -2.31
C LYS A 26 12.38 13.77 -1.52
N GLY A 27 12.02 13.57 -0.25
CA GLY A 27 11.60 14.65 0.65
C GLY A 27 10.10 14.96 0.59
N GLU A 28 9.39 14.47 -0.43
CA GLU A 28 7.94 14.62 -0.56
C GLU A 28 7.18 13.49 0.14
N MET A 29 5.93 13.77 0.48
CA MET A 29 4.99 12.78 1.02
C MET A 29 3.88 12.52 0.00
N CYS A 30 3.34 11.30 0.00
CA CYS A 30 2.22 10.93 -0.85
C CYS A 30 0.98 10.69 -0.01
N ASP A 31 -0.02 11.54 -0.18
CA ASP A 31 -1.33 11.42 0.46
C ASP A 31 -2.32 10.80 -0.51
N PHE A 32 -2.98 9.72 -0.10
CA PHE A 32 -4.08 9.14 -0.85
C PHE A 32 -5.14 8.59 0.09
N LYS A 33 -6.28 8.21 -0.47
CA LYS A 33 -7.38 7.62 0.28
C LYS A 33 -7.77 6.29 -0.34
N LEU A 34 -7.78 5.24 0.48
CA LEU A 34 -8.33 3.95 0.10
C LEU A 34 -9.83 3.94 0.43
N ASN A 35 -10.65 3.86 -0.60
CA ASN A 35 -12.09 3.74 -0.47
C ASN A 35 -12.48 2.28 -0.68
N ILE A 36 -13.20 1.71 0.28
CA ILE A 36 -13.70 0.34 0.23
C ILE A 36 -15.19 0.40 0.46
N SER A 37 -15.96 -0.05 -0.52
CA SER A 37 -17.39 -0.24 -0.40
C SER A 37 -17.72 -1.70 -0.13
N ASP A 38 -18.65 -1.92 0.79
CA ASP A 38 -19.48 -3.12 0.83
C ASP A 38 -20.91 -2.75 0.41
N ASP A 39 -21.83 -3.73 0.39
CA ASP A 39 -23.18 -3.54 -0.14
C ASP A 39 -23.99 -2.46 0.62
N GLU A 40 -23.59 -2.09 1.85
CA GLU A 40 -24.33 -1.17 2.72
C GLU A 40 -23.52 0.04 3.20
N ASN A 41 -22.19 0.01 3.14
CA ASN A 41 -21.30 0.99 3.74
C ASN A 41 -20.12 1.36 2.82
N GLU A 42 -19.65 2.60 2.97
CA GLU A 42 -18.41 3.08 2.36
C GLU A 42 -17.39 3.46 3.43
N PHE A 43 -16.27 2.75 3.45
CA PHE A 43 -15.17 2.96 4.37
C PHE A 43 -14.04 3.72 3.67
N ASN A 44 -13.53 4.73 4.37
CA ASN A 44 -12.55 5.67 3.84
C ASN A 44 -11.31 5.66 4.73
N PHE A 45 -10.18 5.22 4.19
CA PHE A 45 -8.91 5.15 4.92
C PHE A 45 -7.89 6.11 4.31
N PRO A 46 -7.73 7.32 4.88
CA PRO A 46 -6.66 8.22 4.46
C PRO A 46 -5.30 7.65 4.87
N ILE A 47 -4.38 7.56 3.91
CA ILE A 47 -3.03 7.02 4.09
C ILE A 47 -2.02 8.05 3.59
N ARG A 48 -1.04 8.35 4.44
CA ARG A 48 0.12 9.18 4.11
C ARG A 48 1.36 8.32 4.04
N ILE A 49 2.10 8.40 2.94
CA ILE A 49 3.36 7.69 2.73
C ILE A 49 4.52 8.68 2.85
N ALA A 50 5.53 8.31 3.63
CA ALA A 50 6.81 9.00 3.68
C ALA A 50 7.96 8.00 3.54
N PHE A 51 9.04 8.44 2.91
CA PHE A 51 10.31 7.72 2.89
C PHE A 51 11.25 8.36 3.89
N ASP A 52 11.89 7.52 4.71
CA ASP A 52 12.92 7.94 5.65
C ASP A 52 14.21 7.19 5.33
N ASP A 53 15.18 7.93 4.82
CA ASP A 53 16.50 7.40 4.43
C ASP A 53 17.51 7.95 5.44
N ASP A 54 17.56 7.36 6.64
CA ASP A 54 18.48 7.77 7.71
C ASP A 54 19.93 7.30 7.49
N GLY A 55 20.17 6.56 6.40
CA GLY A 55 21.48 5.99 6.06
C GLY A 55 21.74 4.63 6.70
N GLY A 56 20.75 4.07 7.41
CA GLY A 56 20.77 2.70 7.91
C GLY A 56 20.75 1.67 6.78
N SER A 57 21.17 0.45 7.10
CA SER A 57 21.16 -0.69 6.15
C SER A 57 19.90 -1.55 6.25
N THR A 58 19.12 -1.39 7.32
CA THR A 58 17.94 -2.22 7.58
C THR A 58 16.70 -1.59 6.98
N GLN A 59 16.02 -2.34 6.11
CA GLN A 59 14.73 -1.97 5.55
C GLN A 59 13.60 -2.34 6.49
N SER A 60 12.73 -1.39 6.81
CA SER A 60 11.54 -1.63 7.62
C SER A 60 10.38 -0.73 7.22
N VAL A 61 9.17 -1.06 7.69
CA VAL A 61 7.98 -0.23 7.52
C VAL A 61 7.38 0.01 8.89
N GLU A 62 7.10 1.27 9.19
CA GLU A 62 6.45 1.71 10.42
C GLU A 62 5.07 2.28 10.09
N PHE A 63 4.06 1.88 10.87
CA PHE A 63 2.71 2.43 10.79
C PHE A 63 2.40 3.16 12.09
N LYS A 64 1.98 4.42 11.99
CA LYS A 64 1.52 5.19 13.15
C LYS A 64 0.36 6.13 12.80
N PRO A 65 -0.48 6.52 13.76
CA PRO A 65 -1.39 7.63 13.56
C PRO A 65 -0.62 8.89 13.16
N ASP A 66 -1.11 9.64 12.20
CA ASP A 66 -0.56 10.96 11.90
C ASP A 66 -1.08 11.96 12.96
N PRO A 67 -0.23 12.59 13.78
CA PRO A 67 -0.69 13.55 14.79
C PRO A 67 -1.32 14.81 14.18
N SER A 68 -1.10 15.07 12.89
CA SER A 68 -1.61 16.25 12.18
C SER A 68 -2.91 15.99 11.40
N SER A 69 -3.40 14.75 11.35
CA SER A 69 -4.60 14.40 10.58
C SER A 69 -5.28 13.12 11.10
N SER A 70 -6.42 12.75 10.53
CA SER A 70 -7.04 11.44 10.79
C SER A 70 -6.41 10.30 9.95
N SER A 71 -5.28 10.55 9.28
CA SER A 71 -4.62 9.56 8.41
C SER A 71 -3.76 8.57 9.18
N MET A 72 -3.64 7.36 8.64
CA MET A 72 -2.56 6.46 8.98
C MET A 72 -1.29 6.90 8.22
N LYS A 73 -0.20 7.13 8.94
CA LYS A 73 1.12 7.40 8.35
C LYS A 73 1.91 6.09 8.23
N MET A 74 2.30 5.77 7.00
CA MET A 74 3.22 4.68 6.66
C MET A 74 4.60 5.29 6.35
N ILE A 75 5.62 4.88 7.10
CA ILE A 75 7.01 5.32 6.89
C ILE A 75 7.83 4.13 6.40
N LEU A 76 8.47 4.30 5.24
CA LEU A 76 9.37 3.33 4.65
C LEU A 76 10.82 3.72 4.98
N HIS A 77 11.43 2.96 5.90
CA HIS A 77 12.78 3.21 6.40
C HIS A 77 13.83 2.50 5.53
N ASN A 78 14.73 3.25 4.91
CA ASN A 78 15.83 2.77 4.07
C ASN A 78 15.39 1.96 2.83
N TRP A 79 14.21 2.23 2.28
CA TRP A 79 13.69 1.62 1.05
C TRP A 79 14.29 2.26 -0.22
N ASN A 80 15.61 2.45 -0.25
CA ASN A 80 16.31 3.17 -1.33
C ASN A 80 17.04 2.26 -2.32
N ASN A 81 16.74 0.96 -2.35
CA ASN A 81 17.40 0.01 -3.24
C ASN A 81 17.04 0.26 -4.72
N PRO A 82 18.02 0.52 -5.61
CA PRO A 82 17.76 0.68 -7.04
C PRO A 82 17.27 -0.59 -7.75
N LEU A 83 17.55 -1.77 -7.18
CA LEU A 83 17.06 -3.06 -7.70
C LEU A 83 15.66 -3.42 -7.17
N GLY A 84 15.18 -2.67 -6.20
CA GLY A 84 13.86 -2.84 -5.61
C GLY A 84 13.88 -3.35 -4.18
N SER A 85 12.85 -2.97 -3.44
CA SER A 85 12.50 -3.43 -2.11
C SER A 85 11.03 -3.84 -2.13
N ALA A 86 10.66 -4.85 -1.33
CA ALA A 86 9.31 -5.39 -1.34
C ALA A 86 8.86 -5.78 0.06
N LEU A 87 7.56 -5.66 0.33
CA LEU A 87 6.95 -6.38 1.44
C LEU A 87 7.04 -7.88 1.12
N LYS A 88 7.56 -8.64 2.08
CA LYS A 88 7.76 -10.09 1.91
C LYS A 88 6.44 -10.87 1.98
N GLU A 89 5.43 -10.28 2.60
CA GLU A 89 4.12 -10.89 2.83
C GLU A 89 3.01 -9.84 2.79
N PHE A 90 1.78 -10.32 2.66
CA PHE A 90 0.58 -9.50 2.73
C PHE A 90 0.49 -8.85 4.11
N TYR A 91 0.44 -7.52 4.14
CA TYR A 91 0.32 -6.78 5.39
C TYR A 91 -1.14 -6.37 5.62
N PRO A 92 -1.79 -6.77 6.73
CA PRO A 92 -3.16 -6.38 7.03
C PRO A 92 -3.22 -4.90 7.38
N ILE A 93 -4.04 -4.13 6.66
CA ILE A 93 -4.22 -2.68 6.88
C ILE A 93 -5.49 -2.40 7.68
N VAL A 94 -6.57 -3.12 7.35
CA VAL A 94 -7.90 -2.91 7.95
C VAL A 94 -8.59 -4.26 8.11
N ASN A 95 -9.29 -4.42 9.24
CA ASN A 95 -10.31 -5.45 9.41
C ASN A 95 -11.68 -4.77 9.56
N ILE A 96 -12.58 -4.99 8.60
CA ILE A 96 -13.93 -4.43 8.59
C ILE A 96 -14.87 -5.48 9.17
N GLU A 97 -15.45 -5.14 10.33
CA GLU A 97 -16.49 -5.91 11.03
C GLU A 97 -16.15 -7.40 11.26
N ASN A 98 -14.87 -7.75 11.37
CA ASN A 98 -14.38 -9.13 11.48
C ASN A 98 -14.80 -10.05 10.33
N ARG A 99 -15.19 -9.49 9.17
CA ARG A 99 -15.61 -10.26 7.98
C ARG A 99 -14.69 -10.04 6.80
N THR A 100 -14.17 -8.82 6.66
CA THR A 100 -13.36 -8.44 5.51
C THR A 100 -12.02 -7.92 5.99
N THR A 101 -10.96 -8.70 5.76
CA THR A 101 -9.59 -8.22 5.95
C THR A 101 -9.06 -7.66 4.65
N ILE A 102 -8.58 -6.42 4.72
CA ILE A 102 -7.90 -5.74 3.63
C ILE A 102 -6.41 -5.82 3.90
N GLU A 103 -5.69 -6.37 2.94
CA GLU A 103 -4.26 -6.55 2.97
C GLU A 103 -3.59 -5.71 1.89
N MET A 104 -2.30 -5.47 2.07
CA MET A 104 -1.48 -4.71 1.15
C MET A 104 -0.24 -5.50 0.75
N LEU A 105 0.12 -5.41 -0.52
CA LEU A 105 1.47 -5.69 -1.01
C LEU A 105 2.05 -4.43 -1.59
N MET A 106 3.38 -4.32 -1.50
CA MET A 106 4.07 -3.12 -1.93
C MET A 106 5.46 -3.47 -2.42
N VAL A 107 5.85 -2.82 -3.51
CA VAL A 107 7.24 -2.81 -3.99
C VAL A 107 7.66 -1.37 -4.25
N ASN A 108 8.92 -1.05 -3.97
CA ASN A 108 9.51 0.24 -4.26
C ASN A 108 10.78 0.05 -5.06
N LYS A 109 11.06 0.94 -5.99
CA LYS A 109 12.36 1.06 -6.66
C LYS A 109 12.85 2.50 -6.59
N ARG A 110 14.09 2.71 -6.18
CA ARG A 110 14.72 4.03 -6.23
C ARG A 110 15.33 4.29 -7.60
N LEU A 111 14.91 5.37 -8.25
CA LEU A 111 15.37 5.83 -9.56
C LEU A 111 15.90 7.26 -9.43
N GLY A 112 17.22 7.41 -9.25
CA GLY A 112 17.81 8.71 -8.90
C GLY A 112 17.22 9.22 -7.58
N ASP A 113 16.65 10.43 -7.59
CA ASP A 113 16.02 11.05 -6.43
C ASP A 113 14.51 10.76 -6.31
N VAL A 114 14.00 9.75 -7.01
CA VAL A 114 12.56 9.44 -7.05
C VAL A 114 12.29 8.00 -6.67
N ASN A 115 11.23 7.77 -5.91
CA ASN A 115 10.70 6.44 -5.61
C ASN A 115 9.58 6.08 -6.59
N GLU A 116 9.74 4.96 -7.28
CA GLU A 116 8.65 4.30 -8.00
C GLU A 116 8.04 3.26 -7.06
N LEU A 117 6.90 3.63 -6.47
CA LEU A 117 6.19 2.84 -5.48
C LEU A 117 4.96 2.20 -6.11
N VAL A 118 4.89 0.88 -6.11
CA VAL A 118 3.68 0.15 -6.52
C VAL A 118 3.02 -0.42 -5.27
N ILE A 119 1.75 -0.10 -5.07
CA ILE A 119 0.93 -0.62 -3.97
C ILE A 119 -0.25 -1.37 -4.55
N GLN A 120 -0.49 -2.55 -4.01
CA GLN A 120 -1.66 -3.35 -4.30
C GLN A 120 -2.47 -3.56 -3.03
N PHE A 121 -3.78 -3.34 -3.15
CA PHE A 121 -4.74 -3.64 -2.09
C PHE A 121 -5.51 -4.89 -2.45
N TRP A 122 -5.64 -5.76 -1.46
CA TRP A 122 -6.20 -7.10 -1.60
C TRP A 122 -7.27 -7.29 -0.55
N ARG A 123 -8.35 -7.97 -0.92
CA ARG A 123 -9.36 -8.45 0.01
C ARG A 123 -9.13 -9.94 0.25
N LYS A 124 -8.90 -10.33 1.50
CA LYS A 124 -8.93 -11.73 1.91
C LYS A 124 -10.38 -12.20 1.95
N VAL A 125 -10.68 -13.26 1.21
CA VAL A 125 -11.98 -13.90 1.19
C VAL A 125 -11.93 -15.04 2.21
N GLU A 126 -12.70 -14.94 3.28
CA GLU A 126 -12.89 -16.07 4.18
C GLU A 126 -13.75 -17.13 3.46
N MET A 127 -13.23 -18.36 3.38
CA MET A 127 -14.02 -19.48 2.89
C MET A 127 -14.95 -19.93 4.02
N SER A 128 -16.25 -19.76 3.82
CA SER A 128 -17.31 -20.40 4.61
C SER A 128 -17.27 -21.92 4.50
#